data_AF-A0A9D9K7I9-F1
#
_entry.id   AF-A0A9D9K7I9-F1
#
_cell.length_a   1.000
_cell.length_b   1.000
_cell.length_c   1.000
_cell.angle_alpha   90.00
_cell.angle_beta   90.00
_cell.angle_gamma   90.00
#
_symmetry.space_group_name_H-M   'P 1'
#
loop_
_entity.id
_entity.type
_entity.pdbx_description
1 polymer ?
#
loop_
_entity_poly.entity_id
_entity_poly.type
_entity_poly.pdbx_seq_one_letter_code
_entity_poly.pdbx_strand_id
1 'polypeptide(L)'
;MAFDRDLKFKIFAQARTGSTTLQQLLSVHPKLKCCHEPFNPGKAGISLDRKYLNSSELQDLESKQTRKGWHWTANYPISVLQKVLEDIRQNSNVIKHLDNFLPSEMNRYLLLNCGYKVVFLYRKNILKQGISRFISKTSQVWGTDKEKVKATSYHLVDN
;
A
#
# COMPACT_ATOMS: atom_id res chain seq x y z
N MET A 1 -21.31 -23.53 -7.12
CA MET A 1 -21.30 -22.05 -7.06
C MET A 1 -20.41 -21.53 -8.18
N ALA A 2 -20.97 -20.87 -9.18
CA ALA A 2 -20.19 -20.18 -10.19
C ALA A 2 -19.55 -18.94 -9.55
N PHE A 3 -18.23 -18.92 -9.42
CA PHE A 3 -17.51 -17.72 -9.01
C PHE A 3 -17.67 -16.66 -10.10
N ASP A 4 -18.22 -15.52 -9.70
CA ASP A 4 -18.34 -14.30 -10.51
C ASP A 4 -16.98 -13.96 -11.14
N ARG A 5 -16.94 -13.90 -12.48
CA ARG A 5 -15.71 -13.68 -13.24
C ARG A 5 -15.17 -12.25 -13.07
N ASP A 6 -15.98 -11.33 -12.53
CA ASP A 6 -15.62 -9.92 -12.37
C ASP A 6 -15.35 -9.52 -10.90
N LEU A 7 -15.09 -10.48 -10.01
CA LEU A 7 -14.81 -10.18 -8.61
C LEU A 7 -13.55 -9.31 -8.46
N LYS A 8 -13.76 -8.02 -8.21
CA LYS A 8 -12.72 -7.04 -7.86
C LYS A 8 -12.92 -6.58 -6.43
N PHE A 9 -11.92 -6.79 -5.57
CA PHE A 9 -11.94 -6.29 -4.21
C PHE A 9 -10.59 -5.75 -3.76
N LYS A 10 -10.59 -4.95 -2.69
CA LYS A 10 -9.36 -4.45 -2.08
C LYS A 10 -9.35 -4.73 -0.60
N ILE A 11 -8.15 -4.99 -0.09
CA ILE A 11 -7.86 -5.09 1.33
C ILE A 11 -7.43 -3.71 1.78
N PHE A 12 -8.31 -3.02 2.50
CA PHE A 12 -8.01 -1.72 3.12
C PHE A 12 -7.70 -1.95 4.59
N ALA A 13 -6.49 -1.58 5.01
CA ALA A 13 -6.01 -1.97 6.33
C ALA A 13 -5.06 -0.94 6.94
N GLN A 14 -4.83 -1.06 8.23
CA GLN A 14 -3.68 -0.44 8.88
C GLN A 14 -2.46 -1.35 8.81
N ALA A 15 -1.27 -0.78 9.03
CA ALA A 15 -0.07 -1.57 9.25
C ALA A 15 -0.26 -2.56 10.43
N ARG A 16 0.34 -3.76 10.28
CA ARG A 16 0.41 -4.82 11.32
C ARG A 16 -0.93 -5.46 11.69
N THR A 17 -1.86 -5.49 10.74
CA THR A 17 -3.18 -6.16 10.82
C THR A 17 -3.19 -7.58 10.26
N GLY A 18 -2.10 -8.03 9.63
CA GLY A 18 -2.06 -9.30 8.89
C GLY A 18 -2.45 -9.19 7.42
N SER A 19 -2.64 -7.97 6.90
CA SER A 19 -3.03 -7.74 5.50
C SER A 19 -2.05 -8.32 4.48
N THR A 20 -0.74 -8.32 4.77
CA THR A 20 0.26 -9.01 3.93
C THR A 20 0.03 -10.52 3.90
N THR A 21 -0.18 -11.15 5.06
CA THR A 21 -0.41 -12.60 5.15
C THR A 21 -1.69 -12.99 4.41
N LEU A 22 -2.77 -12.21 4.57
CA LEU A 22 -4.01 -12.41 3.83
C LEU A 22 -3.79 -12.29 2.31
N GLN A 23 -3.09 -11.25 1.87
CA GLN A 23 -2.79 -11.08 0.44
C GLN A 23 -1.93 -12.21 -0.12
N GLN A 24 -0.93 -12.69 0.63
CA GLN A 24 -0.11 -13.84 0.24
C GLN A 24 -0.96 -15.10 0.08
N LEU A 25 -1.86 -15.37 1.04
CA LEU A 25 -2.80 -16.49 0.95
C LEU A 25 -3.72 -16.35 -0.28
N LEU A 26 -4.26 -15.18 -0.54
CA LEU A 26 -5.12 -14.94 -1.71
C LEU A 26 -4.36 -15.09 -3.03
N SER A 27 -3.07 -14.80 -3.06
CA SER A 27 -2.24 -14.88 -4.27
C SER A 27 -1.99 -16.29 -4.75
N VAL A 28 -2.23 -17.32 -3.91
CA VAL A 28 -2.14 -18.72 -4.34
C VAL A 28 -3.36 -19.15 -5.18
N HIS A 29 -4.43 -18.36 -5.18
CA HIS A 29 -5.65 -18.70 -5.92
C HIS A 29 -5.52 -18.30 -7.40
N PRO A 30 -5.72 -19.21 -8.37
CA PRO A 30 -5.40 -18.98 -9.79
C PRO A 30 -6.22 -17.86 -10.46
N LYS A 31 -7.38 -17.51 -9.89
CA LYS A 31 -8.23 -16.40 -10.38
C LYS A 31 -7.94 -15.05 -9.73
N LEU A 32 -7.07 -14.99 -8.74
CA LEU A 32 -6.76 -13.74 -8.02
C LEU A 32 -5.37 -13.26 -8.40
N LYS A 33 -5.31 -12.08 -9.00
CA LYS A 33 -4.09 -11.33 -9.28
C LYS A 33 -4.00 -10.20 -8.29
N CYS A 34 -3.11 -10.35 -7.31
CA CYS A 34 -2.92 -9.39 -6.23
C CYS A 34 -1.87 -8.34 -6.59
N CYS A 35 -2.25 -7.07 -6.52
CA CYS A 35 -1.35 -5.92 -6.53
C CYS A 35 -0.95 -5.57 -5.09
N HIS A 36 0.33 -5.72 -4.78
CA HIS A 36 0.87 -5.48 -3.45
C HIS A 36 1.20 -3.99 -3.26
N GLU A 37 0.36 -3.30 -2.49
CA GLU A 37 0.62 -1.92 -2.03
C GLU A 37 1.07 -0.95 -3.15
N PRO A 38 0.28 -0.80 -4.24
CA PRO A 38 0.67 0.04 -5.38
C PRO A 38 0.94 1.49 -5.02
N PHE A 39 0.39 1.95 -3.91
CA PHE A 39 0.53 3.33 -3.41
C PHE A 39 1.57 3.45 -2.30
N ASN A 40 2.39 2.42 -2.04
CA ASN A 40 3.43 2.49 -1.02
C ASN A 40 4.40 3.65 -1.32
N PRO A 41 4.68 4.54 -0.36
CA PRO A 41 5.59 5.67 -0.56
C PRO A 41 7.07 5.28 -0.55
N GLY A 42 7.41 4.00 -0.57
CA GLY A 42 8.78 3.50 -0.72
C GLY A 42 9.02 2.90 -2.10
N LYS A 43 10.10 2.12 -2.21
CA LYS A 43 10.49 1.44 -3.46
C LYS A 43 9.49 0.38 -3.95
N ALA A 44 8.56 -0.04 -3.11
CA ALA A 44 7.58 -1.07 -3.44
C ALA A 44 6.34 -0.52 -4.16
N GLY A 45 6.09 0.79 -4.13
CA GLY A 45 4.96 1.40 -4.83
C GLY A 45 5.20 1.58 -6.31
N ILE A 46 4.11 1.76 -7.07
CA ILE A 46 4.15 2.16 -8.47
C ILE A 46 4.79 3.55 -8.54
N SER A 47 5.86 3.65 -9.33
CA SER A 47 6.48 4.93 -9.64
C SER A 47 5.55 5.72 -10.54
N LEU A 48 5.28 6.96 -10.16
CA LEU A 48 4.51 7.88 -11.00
C LEU A 48 5.37 8.32 -12.18
N ASP A 49 5.13 7.69 -13.31
CA ASP A 49 5.73 8.05 -14.59
C ASP A 49 5.00 9.25 -15.22
N ARG A 50 5.70 9.99 -16.09
CA ARG A 50 5.18 11.17 -16.82
C ARG A 50 3.91 10.85 -17.59
N LYS A 51 3.68 9.61 -18.01
CA LYS A 51 2.45 9.19 -18.70
C LYS A 51 1.16 9.43 -17.88
N TYR A 52 1.27 9.52 -16.55
CA TYR A 52 0.11 9.80 -15.69
C TYR A 52 -0.14 11.30 -15.50
N LEU A 53 0.80 12.15 -15.91
CA LEU A 53 0.82 13.58 -15.62
C LEU A 53 0.64 14.38 -16.92
N ASN A 54 -0.24 15.36 -16.87
CA ASN A 54 -0.40 16.36 -17.93
C ASN A 54 0.63 17.49 -17.75
N SER A 55 0.84 18.32 -18.78
CA SER A 55 1.82 19.43 -18.74
C SER A 55 1.62 20.41 -17.58
N SER A 56 0.36 20.68 -17.19
CA SER A 56 0.04 21.51 -16.03
C SER A 56 0.34 20.79 -14.70
N GLU A 57 0.05 19.49 -14.61
CA GLU A 57 0.31 18.68 -13.42
C GLU A 57 1.82 18.51 -13.18
N LEU A 58 2.64 18.51 -14.25
CA LEU A 58 4.10 18.46 -14.19
C LEU A 58 4.71 19.75 -13.60
N GLN A 59 4.22 20.93 -14.00
CA GLN A 59 4.74 22.22 -13.52
C GLN A 59 4.55 22.39 -12.00
N ASP A 60 3.39 22.00 -11.48
CA ASP A 60 3.11 22.02 -10.04
C ASP A 60 4.01 21.06 -9.25
N LEU A 61 4.43 19.95 -9.87
CA LEU A 61 5.27 18.93 -9.24
C LEU A 61 6.75 19.33 -9.19
N GLU A 62 7.27 19.94 -10.25
CA GLU A 62 8.68 20.38 -10.31
C GLU A 62 9.00 21.39 -9.20
N SER A 63 8.03 22.22 -8.80
CA SER A 63 8.20 23.20 -7.71
C SER A 63 8.39 22.58 -6.32
N LYS A 64 8.03 21.29 -6.12
CA LYS A 64 8.01 20.60 -4.81
C LYS A 64 9.02 19.46 -4.70
N GLN A 65 9.87 19.24 -5.71
CA GLN A 65 10.84 18.15 -5.73
C GLN A 65 12.04 18.40 -4.81
N THR A 66 12.12 17.66 -3.70
CA THR A 66 13.41 17.38 -3.05
C THR A 66 13.91 16.01 -3.53
N ARG A 67 15.20 15.97 -3.90
CA ARG A 67 15.89 14.83 -4.51
C ARG A 67 15.78 13.55 -3.67
N LYS A 68 14.74 12.73 -3.87
CA LYS A 68 14.71 11.25 -3.68
C LYS A 68 13.25 10.74 -3.73
N GLY A 69 12.89 10.11 -4.85
CA GLY A 69 11.79 9.14 -4.92
C GLY A 69 10.39 9.74 -5.08
N TRP A 70 9.80 9.52 -6.25
CA TRP A 70 8.44 9.89 -6.60
C TRP A 70 7.47 9.00 -5.82
N HIS A 71 7.04 9.47 -4.67
CA HIS A 71 6.27 8.67 -3.74
C HIS A 71 4.92 9.34 -3.49
N TRP A 72 3.88 8.51 -3.37
CA TRP A 72 2.47 8.85 -3.13
C TRP A 72 2.18 9.70 -1.87
N THR A 73 3.23 10.23 -1.23
CA THR A 73 3.20 11.18 -0.12
C THR A 73 2.79 12.59 -0.53
N ALA A 74 2.88 12.94 -1.81
CA ALA A 74 2.42 14.24 -2.31
C ALA A 74 0.92 14.24 -2.62
N ASN A 75 0.28 15.40 -2.46
CA ASN A 75 -1.10 15.62 -2.93
C ASN A 75 -1.10 15.74 -4.46
N TYR A 76 -1.28 14.62 -5.15
CA TYR A 76 -1.58 14.59 -6.57
C TYR A 76 -3.07 14.91 -6.83
N PRO A 77 -3.41 15.45 -8.01
CA PRO A 77 -4.79 15.50 -8.45
C PRO A 77 -5.43 14.09 -8.48
N ILE A 78 -6.73 14.02 -8.17
CA ILE A 78 -7.49 12.76 -8.22
C ILE A 78 -7.46 12.11 -9.61
N SER A 79 -7.35 12.91 -10.68
CA SER A 79 -7.15 12.45 -12.06
C SER A 79 -5.94 11.53 -12.22
N VAL A 80 -4.83 11.82 -11.53
CA VAL A 80 -3.62 10.99 -11.55
C VAL A 80 -3.91 9.63 -10.91
N LEU A 81 -4.56 9.62 -9.74
CA LEU A 81 -4.96 8.40 -9.04
C LEU A 81 -5.91 7.55 -9.91
N GLN A 82 -6.84 8.18 -10.64
CA GLN A 82 -7.75 7.50 -11.56
C GLN A 82 -7.01 6.77 -12.68
N LYS A 83 -6.06 7.43 -13.35
CA LYS A 83 -5.26 6.84 -14.42
C LYS A 83 -4.44 5.64 -13.91
N VAL A 84 -3.82 5.77 -12.74
CA VAL A 84 -3.06 4.66 -12.13
C VAL A 84 -3.99 3.49 -11.77
N LEU A 85 -5.16 3.77 -11.20
CA LEU A 85 -6.13 2.72 -10.88
C LEU A 85 -6.59 1.97 -12.13
N GLU A 86 -6.71 2.65 -13.27
CA GLU A 86 -7.05 1.99 -14.52
C GLU A 86 -5.97 1.00 -14.95
N ASP A 87 -4.70 1.40 -14.94
CA ASP A 87 -3.57 0.50 -15.20
C ASP A 87 -3.53 -0.70 -14.24
N ILE A 88 -3.81 -0.46 -12.95
CA ILE A 88 -3.88 -1.52 -11.93
C ILE A 88 -5.02 -2.50 -12.25
N ARG A 89 -6.19 -2.01 -12.68
CA ARG A 89 -7.36 -2.84 -13.00
C ARG A 89 -7.12 -3.78 -14.18
N GLN A 90 -6.32 -3.36 -15.16
CA GLN A 90 -5.98 -4.20 -16.30
C GLN A 90 -5.13 -5.42 -15.89
N ASN A 91 -4.38 -5.30 -14.80
CA ASN A 91 -3.40 -6.31 -14.38
C ASN A 91 -3.78 -7.04 -13.09
N SER A 92 -4.72 -6.51 -12.31
CA SER A 92 -5.06 -7.03 -10.98
C SER A 92 -6.54 -6.84 -10.62
N ASN A 93 -7.10 -7.85 -9.97
CA ASN A 93 -8.44 -7.82 -9.40
C ASN A 93 -8.44 -7.76 -7.87
N VAL A 94 -7.26 -7.80 -7.24
CA VAL A 94 -7.10 -7.58 -5.80
C VAL A 94 -6.06 -6.50 -5.52
N ILE A 95 -6.41 -5.48 -4.75
CA ILE A 95 -5.46 -4.45 -4.30
C ILE A 95 -5.28 -4.55 -2.79
N LYS A 96 -4.05 -4.61 -2.31
CA LYS A 96 -3.76 -4.36 -0.89
C LYS A 96 -3.34 -2.90 -0.71
N HIS A 97 -3.99 -2.17 0.19
CA HIS A 97 -3.68 -0.76 0.47
C HIS A 97 -3.64 -0.49 1.97
N LEU A 98 -2.66 0.31 2.41
CA LEU A 98 -2.61 0.81 3.78
C LEU A 98 -3.12 2.25 3.86
N ASP A 99 -3.92 2.54 4.88
CA ASP A 99 -4.54 3.85 5.08
C ASP A 99 -3.54 5.00 5.19
N ASN A 100 -2.30 4.74 5.62
CA ASN A 100 -1.27 5.76 5.79
C ASN A 100 -0.40 6.03 4.56
N PHE A 101 -0.71 5.43 3.40
CA PHE A 101 0.08 5.59 2.18
C PHE A 101 -0.35 6.75 1.29
N LEU A 102 -1.61 7.15 1.38
CA LEU A 102 -2.18 8.25 0.60
C LEU A 102 -2.76 9.33 1.53
N PRO A 103 -2.86 10.57 1.06
CA PRO A 103 -3.66 11.61 1.70
C PRO A 103 -5.12 11.19 1.90
N SER A 104 -5.78 11.76 2.91
CA SER A 104 -7.15 11.41 3.30
C SER A 104 -8.16 11.53 2.15
N GLU A 105 -8.03 12.53 1.29
CA GLU A 105 -8.92 12.72 0.14
C GLU A 105 -8.77 11.60 -0.90
N MET A 106 -7.55 11.18 -1.18
CA MET A 106 -7.28 10.05 -2.07
C MET A 106 -7.72 8.72 -1.47
N ASN A 107 -7.52 8.52 -0.16
CA ASN A 107 -8.07 7.36 0.54
C ASN A 107 -9.60 7.32 0.44
N ARG A 108 -10.26 8.47 0.61
CA ARG A 108 -11.71 8.60 0.43
C ARG A 108 -12.11 8.26 -1.01
N TYR A 109 -11.37 8.77 -2.01
CA TYR A 109 -11.61 8.41 -3.40
C TYR A 109 -11.47 6.91 -3.64
N LEU A 110 -10.41 6.29 -3.11
CA LEU A 110 -10.28 4.84 -3.15
C LEU A 110 -11.52 4.19 -2.56
N LEU A 111 -11.86 4.48 -1.30
CA LEU A 111 -12.96 3.85 -0.57
C LEU A 111 -14.30 3.92 -1.29
N LEU A 112 -14.62 5.05 -1.92
CA LEU A 112 -15.96 5.30 -2.45
C LEU A 112 -16.07 5.10 -3.97
N ASN A 113 -15.00 5.36 -4.74
CA ASN A 113 -15.10 5.56 -6.18
C ASN A 113 -14.20 4.63 -7.03
N CYS A 114 -13.46 3.70 -6.40
CA CYS A 114 -12.51 2.88 -7.15
C CYS A 114 -13.11 1.65 -7.86
N GLY A 115 -14.41 1.35 -7.70
CA GLY A 115 -15.04 0.19 -8.35
C GLY A 115 -14.59 -1.18 -7.81
N TYR A 116 -13.89 -1.22 -6.67
CA TYR A 116 -13.56 -2.45 -5.93
C TYR A 116 -14.46 -2.58 -4.71
N LYS A 117 -14.94 -3.79 -4.42
CA LYS A 117 -15.52 -4.11 -3.11
C LYS A 117 -14.44 -3.94 -2.03
N VAL A 118 -14.82 -3.44 -0.85
CA VAL A 118 -13.84 -3.15 0.22
C VAL A 118 -13.89 -4.24 1.28
N VAL A 119 -12.72 -4.83 1.56
CA VAL A 119 -12.50 -5.68 2.73
C VAL A 119 -11.69 -4.86 3.72
N PHE A 120 -12.33 -4.42 4.80
CA PHE A 120 -11.64 -3.76 5.91
C PHE A 120 -10.98 -4.81 6.79
N LEU A 121 -9.66 -4.71 6.97
CA LEU A 121 -8.93 -5.59 7.88
C LEU A 121 -8.43 -4.80 9.09
N TYR A 122 -8.90 -5.20 10.26
CA TYR A 122 -8.52 -4.64 11.55
C TYR A 122 -7.99 -5.74 12.48
N ARG A 123 -7.19 -5.35 13.47
CA ARG A 123 -6.70 -6.25 14.51
C ARG A 123 -7.51 -6.06 15.79
N LYS A 124 -8.12 -7.12 16.30
CA LYS A 124 -8.93 -7.08 17.53
C LYS A 124 -8.16 -6.52 18.73
N ASN A 125 -6.87 -6.83 18.84
CA ASN A 125 -6.01 -6.34 19.93
C ASN A 125 -5.12 -5.19 19.45
N ILE A 126 -5.57 -3.96 19.73
CA ILE A 126 -4.92 -2.72 19.35
C ILE A 126 -3.56 -2.56 20.06
N LEU A 127 -3.44 -2.97 21.32
CA LEU A 127 -2.16 -2.92 22.05
C LEU A 127 -1.09 -3.79 21.37
N LYS A 128 -1.43 -5.03 21.00
CA LYS A 128 -0.53 -5.91 20.22
C LYS A 128 -0.19 -5.31 18.86
N GLN A 129 -1.12 -4.58 18.22
CA GLN A 129 -0.84 -3.86 16.98
C GLN A 129 0.18 -2.74 17.23
N GLY A 130 -0.02 -1.92 18.26
CA GLY A 130 0.88 -0.84 18.66
C GLY A 130 2.29 -1.33 18.96
N ILE A 131 2.41 -2.35 19.81
CA ILE A 131 3.70 -2.99 20.14
C ILE A 131 4.36 -3.53 18.86
N SER A 132 3.62 -4.22 17.99
CA SER A 132 4.19 -4.71 16.74
C SER A 132 4.66 -3.58 15.82
N ARG A 133 3.95 -2.45 15.77
CA ARG A 133 4.37 -1.27 14.98
C ARG A 133 5.65 -0.67 15.57
N PHE A 134 5.72 -0.54 16.90
CA PHE A 134 6.89 -0.04 17.61
C PHE A 134 8.12 -0.91 17.32
N ILE A 135 8.02 -2.23 17.54
CA ILE A 135 9.13 -3.17 17.30
C ILE A 135 9.61 -3.09 15.86
N SER A 136 8.70 -3.11 14.87
CA SER A 136 9.13 -3.05 13.47
C SER A 136 9.76 -1.71 13.09
N LYS A 137 9.29 -0.59 13.66
CA LYS A 137 9.90 0.72 13.45
C LYS A 137 11.29 0.81 14.08
N THR A 138 11.48 0.29 15.28
CA THR A 138 12.77 0.32 15.98
C THR A 138 13.78 -0.63 15.35
N SER A 139 13.36 -1.84 14.99
CA SER A 139 14.25 -2.85 14.38
C SER A 139 14.54 -2.59 12.90
N GLN A 140 13.73 -1.80 12.21
CA GLN A 140 13.75 -1.67 10.73
C GLN A 140 13.58 -3.02 10.00
N VAL A 141 13.10 -4.06 10.70
CA VAL A 141 12.83 -5.37 10.12
C VAL A 141 11.36 -5.49 9.78
N TRP A 142 11.09 -5.76 8.50
CA TRP A 142 9.76 -5.93 7.95
C TRP A 142 9.65 -7.31 7.29
N GLY A 143 8.73 -8.15 7.77
CA GLY A 143 8.50 -9.49 7.21
C GLY A 143 9.49 -10.56 7.69
N THR A 144 9.67 -11.61 6.90
CA THR A 144 10.52 -12.78 7.19
C THR A 144 11.94 -12.62 6.65
N ASP A 145 12.53 -11.44 6.80
CA ASP A 145 13.93 -11.21 6.44
C ASP A 145 14.82 -11.84 7.52
N LYS A 146 14.88 -13.19 7.53
CA LYS A 146 15.49 -14.00 8.61
C LYS A 146 16.96 -13.63 8.84
N GLU A 147 17.65 -13.15 7.81
CA GLU A 147 19.05 -12.76 7.89
C GLU A 147 19.24 -11.46 8.69
N LYS A 148 18.33 -10.48 8.54
CA LYS A 148 18.39 -9.23 9.34
C LYS A 148 18.02 -9.46 10.81
N VAL A 149 17.08 -10.36 11.08
CA VAL A 149 16.69 -10.71 12.47
C VAL A 149 17.87 -11.26 13.26
N LYS A 150 18.78 -12.00 12.62
CA LYS A 150 20.00 -12.52 13.28
C LYS A 150 21.04 -11.43 13.55
N ALA A 151 21.07 -10.36 12.73
CA ALA A 151 22.04 -9.28 12.87
C ALA A 151 21.62 -8.22 13.90
N THR A 152 20.32 -8.06 14.18
CA THR A 152 19.81 -7.17 15.22
C THR A 152 19.88 -7.86 16.59
N SER A 153 21.08 -8.14 17.11
CA SER A 153 21.26 -8.38 18.54
C SER A 153 20.88 -7.10 19.29
N TYR A 154 19.84 -7.16 20.11
CA TYR A 154 19.40 -6.04 20.92
C TYR A 154 20.53 -5.63 21.88
N HIS A 155 21.25 -4.56 21.58
CA HIS A 155 21.96 -3.80 22.60
C HIS A 155 20.89 -3.07 23.41
N LEU A 156 20.37 -3.74 24.43
CA LEU A 156 19.68 -3.05 25.50
C LEU A 156 20.72 -2.11 26.10
N VAL A 157 20.51 -0.81 25.90
CA VAL A 157 21.30 0.20 26.57
C VAL A 157 20.90 0.10 28.03
N ASP A 158 21.76 -0.48 28.85
CA ASP A 158 21.64 -0.46 30.30
C ASP A 158 21.65 1.02 30.72
N ASN A 159 20.48 1.52 31.14
CA ASN A 159 20.32 2.81 31.80
C ASN A 159 20.41 2.62 33.31
#